data_AF-A0A9D6PZP7-F1
#
_entry.id   AF-A0A9D6PZP7-F1
#
_cell.length_a   1.000
_cell.length_b   1.000
_cell.length_c   1.000
_cell.angle_alpha   90.00
_cell.angle_beta   90.00
_cell.angle_gamma   90.00
#
_symmetry.space_group_name_H-M   'P 1'
#
loop_
_entity.id
_entity.type
_entity.pdbx_description
1 polymer ?
#
loop_
_entity_poly.entity_id
_entity_poly.type
_entity_poly.pdbx_seq_one_letter_code
_entity_poly.pdbx_strand_id
1 'polypeptide(L)' 'MTDLSIAQKLTEYKPANKVRFVTAASLFDGHDASINIMRRILMANGAEVIHLG' A
#
# COMPACT_ATOMS: atom_id res chain seq x y z
N MET A 1 29.31 -19.67 1.93
CA MET A 1 28.52 -19.68 0.68
C MET A 1 27.06 -19.81 1.11
N THR A 2 26.44 -18.72 1.54
CA THR A 2 25.02 -18.68 1.86
C THR A 2 24.28 -18.40 0.57
N ASP A 3 23.60 -19.43 0.09
CA ASP A 3 22.80 -19.39 -1.12
C ASP A 3 21.56 -18.50 -0.87
N LEU A 4 21.52 -17.36 -1.56
CA LEU A 4 20.43 -16.37 -1.51
C LEU A 4 19.28 -16.72 -2.47
N SER A 5 19.26 -17.92 -3.08
CA SER A 5 18.33 -18.25 -4.17
C SER A 5 16.90 -18.59 -3.74
N ILE A 6 16.62 -18.63 -2.43
CA ILE A 6 15.25 -18.79 -1.93
C ILE A 6 14.59 -17.41 -1.83
N ALA A 7 14.45 -16.73 -2.97
CA ALA A 7 13.51 -15.62 -3.08
C ALA A 7 12.10 -16.23 -3.06
N GLN A 8 11.52 -16.33 -1.86
CA GLN A 8 10.16 -16.81 -1.66
C GLN A 8 9.24 -15.98 -2.56
N LYS A 9 8.61 -16.64 -3.54
CA LYS A 9 7.71 -15.99 -4.50
C LYS A 9 6.55 -15.36 -3.73
N LEU A 10 6.64 -14.05 -3.47
CA LEU A 10 5.56 -13.28 -2.85
C LEU A 10 4.34 -13.45 -3.75
N THR A 11 3.37 -14.23 -3.27
CA THR A 11 2.11 -14.42 -3.98
C THR A 11 1.39 -13.09 -3.96
N GLU A 12 1.03 -12.56 -5.13
CA GLU A 12 0.25 -11.32 -5.24
C GLU A 12 -1.02 -11.46 -4.39
N TYR A 13 -1.13 -10.64 -3.34
CA TYR A 13 -2.31 -10.64 -2.50
C TYR A 13 -3.44 -9.93 -3.23
N LYS A 14 -4.52 -10.67 -3.52
CA LYS A 14 -5.76 -10.11 -4.04
C LYS A 14 -6.84 -10.23 -2.98
N PRO A 15 -7.51 -9.13 -2.60
CA PRO A 15 -8.56 -9.20 -1.61
C PRO A 15 -9.78 -9.96 -2.16
N ALA A 16 -10.41 -10.78 -1.31
CA ALA A 16 -11.61 -11.53 -1.69
C ALA A 16 -12.83 -10.64 -1.93
N ASN A 17 -12.88 -9.47 -1.29
CA ASN A 17 -13.94 -8.47 -1.39
C ASN A 17 -13.39 -7.16 -1.96
N LYS A 18 -14.28 -6.28 -2.44
CA LYS A 18 -13.90 -4.91 -2.81
C LYS A 18 -13.52 -4.13 -1.56
N VAL A 19 -12.23 -3.92 -1.34
CA VAL A 19 -11.71 -3.15 -0.20
C VAL A 19 -11.58 -1.69 -0.59
N ARG A 20 -12.12 -0.81 0.27
CA ARG A 20 -12.11 0.65 0.09
C ARG A 20 -11.39 1.30 1.27
N PHE A 21 -10.42 2.16 1.00
CA PHE A 21 -9.68 2.91 2.02
C PHE A 21 -9.92 4.41 1.88
N VAL A 22 -9.94 5.11 3.01
CA VAL A 22 -9.80 6.56 3.09
C VAL A 22 -8.42 6.86 3.68
N THR A 23 -7.61 7.64 2.98
CA THR A 23 -6.25 8.01 3.42
C THR A 23 -6.13 9.51 3.62
N ALA A 24 -5.55 9.95 4.73
CA ALA A 24 -5.32 11.36 5.04
C ALA A 24 -4.04 11.54 5.87
N ALA A 25 -3.41 12.70 5.77
CA ALA A 25 -2.47 13.18 6.78
C ALA A 25 -3.24 13.68 8.02
N SER A 26 -2.55 13.73 9.16
CA SER A 26 -3.14 14.29 10.39
C SER A 26 -3.23 15.83 10.31
N LEU A 27 -4.02 16.44 11.20
CA LEU A 27 -4.18 17.90 11.20
C LEU A 27 -2.84 18.60 11.48
N PHE A 28 -2.46 19.54 10.60
CA PHE A 28 -1.16 20.24 10.59
C PHE A 28 0.06 19.34 10.34
N ASP A 29 -0.13 18.18 9.70
CA ASP A 29 0.96 17.30 9.31
C ASP A 29 1.32 17.49 7.83
N GLY A 30 2.50 18.03 7.57
CA GLY A 30 3.03 18.23 6.22
C GLY A 30 3.73 17.01 5.62
N HIS A 31 3.77 15.86 6.32
CA HIS A 31 4.52 14.67 5.90
C HIS A 31 3.67 13.71 5.07
N ASP A 32 3.19 14.18 3.92
CA ASP A 32 2.35 13.40 3.00
C ASP A 32 3.14 12.34 2.19
N ALA A 33 4.47 12.37 2.23
CA ALA A 33 5.31 11.47 1.45
C ALA A 33 5.00 9.98 1.73
N SER A 34 4.86 9.62 3.01
CA SER A 34 4.53 8.26 3.44
C SER A 34 3.13 7.84 2.99
N ILE A 35 2.13 8.72 3.15
CA ILE A 35 0.75 8.37 2.78
C ILE A 35 0.60 8.27 1.26
N ASN A 36 1.36 9.05 0.51
CA ASN A 36 1.43 9.00 -0.95
C ASN A 36 2.05 7.68 -1.46
N ILE A 37 3.08 7.16 -0.79
CA ILE A 37 3.63 5.82 -1.09
C ILE A 37 2.61 4.73 -0.75
N MET A 38 2.03 4.80 0.45
CA MET A 38 1.11 3.76 0.92
C MET A 38 -0.13 3.65 0.04
N ARG A 39 -0.75 4.78 -0.35
CA ARG A 39 -1.91 4.74 -1.25
C ARG A 39 -1.58 4.12 -2.60
N ARG A 40 -0.36 4.33 -3.13
CA ARG A 40 0.08 3.71 -4.39
C ARG A 40 0.20 2.19 -4.25
N ILE A 41 0.77 1.72 -3.14
CA ILE A 41 0.85 0.29 -2.84
C ILE A 41 -0.55 -0.32 -2.71
N LEU A 42 -1.46 0.34 -1.97
CA LEU A 42 -2.84 -0.11 -1.82
C LEU A 42 -3.57 -0.24 -3.16
N MET A 43 -3.45 0.78 -4.01
CA MET A 43 -4.03 0.77 -5.36
C MET A 43 -3.42 -0.34 -6.23
N ALA A 44 -2.10 -0.55 -6.17
CA ALA A 44 -1.43 -1.62 -6.90
C ALA A 44 -1.89 -3.03 -6.47
N ASN A 45 -2.29 -3.19 -5.21
CA ASN A 45 -2.87 -4.44 -4.69
C ASN A 45 -4.40 -4.55 -4.90
N GLY A 46 -5.01 -3.64 -5.66
CA GLY A 46 -6.41 -3.70 -6.06
C GLY A 46 -7.40 -3.07 -5.08
N ALA A 47 -6.94 -2.28 -4.11
CA ALA A 47 -7.83 -1.52 -3.23
C ALA A 47 -8.29 -0.20 -3.88
N GLU A 48 -9.54 0.19 -3.65
CA GLU A 48 -10.06 1.49 -4.04
C GLU A 48 -9.67 2.52 -2.96
N VAL A 49 -8.92 3.57 -3.31
CA VAL A 49 -8.44 4.55 -2.33
C VAL A 49 -9.04 5.93 -2.60
N ILE A 50 -9.64 6.53 -1.56
CA ILE A 50 -10.09 7.92 -1.51
C ILE A 50 -9.10 8.68 -0.63
N HIS A 51 -8.35 9.62 -1.21
CA HIS A 51 -7.36 10.40 -0.47
C HIS A 51 -7.89 11.81 -0.16
N LEU A 52 -7.75 12.25 1.09
CA LEU A 52 -8.25 13.54 1.59
C LEU A 52 -7.17 14.62 1.73
N GLY A 53 -5.95 14.36 1.25
CA GLY A 53 -4.77 15.22 1.47
C GLY A 53 -3.80 14.61 2.45
#